data_AF-A0A4U8Q8P7-F1
#
_entry.id   AF-A0A4U8Q8P7-F1
#
_cell.length_a   1.000
_cell.length_b   1.000
_cell.length_c   1.000
_cell.angle_alpha   90.00
_cell.angle_beta   90.00
_cell.angle_gamma   90.00
#
_symmetry.space_group_name_H-M   'P 1'
#
loop_
_entity.id
_entity.type
_entity.pdbx_description
1 polymer ?
#
loop_
_entity_poly.entity_id
_entity_poly.type
_entity_poly.pdbx_seq_one_letter_code
_entity_poly.pdbx_strand_id
1 'polypeptide(L)' 'MYSHEIDSYLRSRNWELNPIEYMNIINVNANPELDHITYNHKDNDYKVWTKNGYAWTIKVIPS' A
#
# COMPACT_ATOMS: atom_id res chain seq x y z
N MET A 1 0.69 11.41 -0.26
CA MET A 1 2.03 10.87 0.03
C MET A 1 2.73 10.53 -1.27
N TYR A 2 4.00 10.88 -1.35
CA TYR A 2 4.91 10.42 -2.39
C TYR A 2 5.35 8.98 -2.14
N SER A 3 5.84 8.31 -3.17
CA SER A 3 6.17 6.88 -3.13
C SER A 3 7.26 6.56 -2.09
N HIS A 4 8.23 7.46 -1.88
CA HIS A 4 9.26 7.27 -0.86
C HIS A 4 8.74 7.43 0.58
N GLU A 5 7.71 8.26 0.79
CA GLU A 5 7.03 8.39 2.08
C GLU A 5 6.20 7.13 2.37
N ILE A 6 5.52 6.60 1.34
CA ILE A 6 4.79 5.33 1.42
C ILE A 6 5.76 4.19 1.72
N ASP A 7 6.90 4.11 1.02
CA ASP A 7 7.91 3.06 1.25
C ASP A 7 8.45 3.10 2.68
N SER A 8 8.82 4.29 3.16
CA SER A 8 9.32 4.49 4.52
C SER A 8 8.29 4.07 5.57
N TYR A 9 7.03 4.46 5.36
CA TYR A 9 5.92 4.10 6.23
C TYR A 9 5.66 2.58 6.24
N LEU A 10 5.57 1.94 5.07
CA LEU A 10 5.35 0.50 4.94
C LEU A 10 6.48 -0.31 5.61
N ARG A 11 7.74 0.11 5.47
CA ARG A 11 8.87 -0.52 6.17
C ARG A 11 8.74 -0.45 7.68
N SER A 12 8.32 0.71 8.22
CA SER A 12 8.08 0.87 9.67
C SER A 12 6.98 -0.04 10.22
N ARG A 13 6.10 -0.50 9.33
CA ARG A 13 4.98 -1.40 9.62
C ARG A 13 5.24 -2.85 9.25
N ASN A 14 6.46 -3.18 8.78
CA ASN A 14 6.78 -4.50 8.25
C ASN A 14 5.77 -4.98 7.18
N TRP A 15 5.29 -4.05 6.34
CA TRP A 15 4.28 -4.29 5.29
C TRP A 15 2.93 -4.82 5.79
N GLU A 16 2.65 -4.67 7.08
CA GLU A 16 1.41 -5.09 7.72
C GLU A 16 0.62 -3.86 8.17
N LEU A 17 -0.53 -3.64 7.54
CA LEU A 17 -1.38 -2.48 7.83
C LEU A 17 -2.70 -2.93 8.43
N ASN A 18 -3.25 -2.11 9.33
CA ASN A 18 -4.65 -2.23 9.67
C ASN A 18 -5.55 -1.63 8.55
N PRO A 19 -6.87 -1.87 8.56
CA PRO A 19 -7.76 -1.38 7.50
C PRO A 19 -7.74 0.14 7.32
N ILE A 20 -7.59 0.92 8.40
CA ILE A 20 -7.56 2.39 8.33
C ILE A 20 -6.26 2.87 7.66
N GLU A 21 -5.12 2.28 8.05
CA GLU A 21 -3.82 2.59 7.47
C GLU A 21 -3.79 2.22 5.98
N TYR A 22 -4.34 1.06 5.62
CA TYR A 22 -4.49 0.66 4.22
C TYR A 22 -5.31 1.69 3.42
N MET A 23 -6.46 2.13 3.94
CA MET A 23 -7.30 3.13 3.27
C MET A 23 -6.56 4.46 3.05
N ASN A 24 -5.66 4.85 3.96
CA ASN A 24 -4.83 6.04 3.78
C ASN A 24 -3.78 5.86 2.67
N ILE A 25 -3.21 4.66 2.52
CA ILE A 25 -2.24 4.34 1.47
C ILE A 25 -2.90 4.22 0.09
N ILE A 26 -4.12 3.72 -0.01
CA ILE A 26 -4.79 3.51 -1.31
C ILE A 26 -5.66 4.69 -1.77
N ASN A 27 -5.71 5.76 -0.98
CA ASN A 27 -6.48 6.95 -1.34
C ASN A 27 -5.82 7.71 -2.49
N VAL A 28 -6.34 7.50 -3.70
CA VAL A 28 -5.86 8.12 -4.95
C VAL A 28 -5.90 9.66 -4.94
N ASN A 29 -6.79 10.27 -4.14
CA ASN A 29 -6.85 11.72 -4.00
C ASN A 29 -5.70 12.26 -3.13
N ALA A 30 -5.19 11.44 -2.21
CA ALA A 30 -4.05 11.78 -1.36
C ALA A 30 -2.70 11.35 -1.98
N ASN A 31 -2.72 10.36 -2.88
CA ASN A 31 -1.54 9.70 -3.43
C ASN A 31 -1.61 9.69 -4.97
N PRO A 32 -1.34 10.83 -5.64
CA PRO A 32 -1.45 10.95 -7.10
C PRO A 32 -0.48 10.06 -7.87
N GLU A 33 0.56 9.58 -7.19
CA GLU A 33 1.55 8.65 -7.73
C GLU A 33 1.07 7.20 -7.80
N LEU A 34 -0.02 6.84 -7.12
CA LEU A 34 -0.62 5.51 -7.28
C LEU A 34 -1.01 5.27 -8.73
N ASP A 35 -0.71 4.08 -9.20
CA ASP A 35 -1.07 3.63 -10.54
C ASP A 35 -2.21 2.61 -10.47
N HIS A 36 -1.94 1.44 -9.87
CA HIS A 36 -2.92 0.38 -9.74
C HIS A 36 -2.69 -0.47 -8.49
N ILE A 37 -3.75 -1.21 -8.11
CA ILE A 37 -3.80 -2.08 -6.94
C ILE A 37 -4.48 -3.38 -7.37
N THR A 38 -3.94 -4.52 -6.94
CA THR A 38 -4.57 -5.83 -7.16
C THR A 38 -4.64 -6.60 -5.86
N TYR A 39 -5.72 -7.34 -5.64
CA TYR A 39 -5.88 -8.23 -4.50
C TYR A 39 -5.59 -9.69 -4.88
N ASN A 40 -4.77 -10.36 -4.08
CA ASN A 40 -4.47 -11.78 -4.20
C ASN A 40 -5.20 -12.56 -3.10
N HIS A 41 -6.28 -13.25 -3.47
CA HIS A 41 -7.10 -14.03 -2.55
C HIS A 41 -6.39 -15.25 -1.95
N LYS A 42 -5.34 -15.76 -2.59
CA LYS A 42 -4.63 -16.96 -2.13
C LYS A 42 -3.79 -16.68 -0.88
N ASP A 43 -3.10 -15.54 -0.89
CA ASP A 43 -2.16 -15.14 0.16
C ASP A 43 -2.73 -14.03 1.06
N ASN A 44 -3.96 -13.58 0.76
CA ASN A 44 -4.66 -12.48 1.42
C ASN A 44 -3.81 -11.19 1.46
N ASP A 45 -3.23 -10.83 0.33
CA ASP A 45 -2.37 -9.66 0.18
C ASP A 45 -2.82 -8.72 -0.95
N TYR A 46 -2.32 -7.49 -0.87
CA TYR A 46 -2.54 -6.45 -1.85
C TYR A 46 -1.21 -6.07 -2.48
N LYS A 47 -1.15 -6.11 -3.80
CA LYS A 47 -0.02 -5.55 -4.54
C LYS A 47 -0.37 -4.15 -4.99
N VAL A 48 0.53 -3.22 -4.74
CA VAL A 48 0.36 -1.79 -4.99
C VAL A 48 1.54 -1.30 -5.83
N TRP A 49 1.24 -0.56 -6.89
CA TRP A 49 2.25 0.05 -7.76
C TRP A 49 2.05 1.55 -7.89
N THR A 50 3.15 2.25 -8.11
CA THR A 50 3.16 3.67 -8.40
C THR A 50 3.71 3.96 -9.78
N LYS A 51 3.31 5.09 -10.35
CA LYS A 51 3.71 5.55 -11.70
C LYS A 51 5.22 5.76 -11.83
N ASN A 52 5.92 6.00 -10.72
CA ASN A 52 7.37 6.20 -10.67
C ASN A 52 8.16 4.91 -10.35
N GLY A 53 7.51 3.75 -10.39
CA GLY A 53 8.18 2.44 -10.38
C GLY A 53 8.34 1.77 -9.02
N TYR A 54 7.72 2.29 -7.95
CA TYR A 54 7.66 1.56 -6.68
C TYR A 54 6.60 0.46 -6.75
N ALA A 55 6.87 -0.64 -6.05
CA ALA A 55 5.96 -1.76 -5.94
C ALA A 55 6.07 -2.40 -4.55
N TRP A 56 4.93 -2.69 -3.93
CA TRP A 56 4.86 -3.32 -2.62
C TRP A 56 3.84 -4.44 -2.59
N THR A 57 4.07 -5.41 -1.70
CA THR A 57 3.06 -6.39 -1.29
C THR A 57 2.71 -6.08 0.16
N ILE A 58 1.44 -5.84 0.44
CA ILE A 58 0.93 -5.38 1.73
C ILE A 58 -0.07 -6.41 2.25
N LYS A 59 0.05 -6.77 3.53
CA LYS A 59 -0.97 -7.55 4.24
C LYS A 59 -1.87 -6.62 5.05
N VAL A 60 -3.17 -6.83 4.94
CA VAL A 60 -4.15 -6.11 5.77
C VAL A 60 -4.58 -7.05 6.90
N ILE A 61 -4.24 -6.67 8.13
CA ILE A 61 -4.50 -7.48 9.32
C ILE A 61 -5.66 -6.84 10.10
N PRO A 62 -6.68 -7.61 10.54
CA PRO A 62 -7.68 -7.11 11.46
C PRO A 62 -7.02 -6.58 12.74
N SER A 63 -7.42 -5.38 13.17
CA SER A 63 -6.99 -4.76 14.42
C SER A 63 -7.35 -5.60 15.65
#